data_AF-A0A1F8KUR9-F1
#
_entry.id   AF-A0A1F8KUR9-F1
#
_cell.length_a   1.000
_cell.length_b   1.000
_cell.length_c   1.000
_cell.angle_alpha   90.00
_cell.angle_beta   90.00
_cell.angle_gamma   90.00
#
_symmetry.space_group_name_H-M   'P 1'
#
loop_
_entity.id
_entity.type
_entity.pdbx_description
1 polymer ?
#
loop_
_entity_poly.entity_id
_entity_poly.type
_entity_poly.pdbx_seq_one_letter_code
_entity_poly.pdbx_strand_id
1 'polypeptide(L)'
;MHTVIAPPQFGDVVSLLAYVLGHPHLFIGSTTVMTSGLVAVVGVFSALAATGGPFAPPLARGSDRLLGWLAPRLALALAWFGIGSMILATEILIRFHDVFPDGTEMQFRSGIGHLLVAAIGILLLRPRLRGLTRRPWVEAHFWALAYLTIHVMLLTPPWFDFMFQGELVRGVAQGSLAGALAFNVYLWWRLGLTSSRLLPLRPLRPTTPR
;
A
#
# COMPACT_ATOMS: atom_id res chain seq x y z
N MET A 1 -21.26 -22.48 4.16
CA MET A 1 -21.31 -21.30 5.05
C MET A 1 -20.28 -20.29 4.58
N HIS A 2 -20.70 -19.15 4.05
CA HIS A 2 -19.79 -18.06 3.70
C HIS A 2 -19.45 -17.28 4.97
N THR A 3 -18.24 -17.43 5.50
CA THR A 3 -17.71 -16.57 6.55
C THR A 3 -17.52 -15.18 5.96
N VAL A 4 -18.46 -14.28 6.22
CA VAL A 4 -18.26 -12.86 6.00
C VAL A 4 -17.24 -12.41 7.04
N ILE A 5 -15.97 -12.30 6.62
CA ILE A 5 -14.94 -11.67 7.45
C ILE A 5 -15.40 -10.23 7.67
N ALA A 6 -15.81 -9.92 8.90
CA ALA A 6 -16.16 -8.57 9.29
C ALA A 6 -14.94 -7.66 9.06
N PRO A 7 -15.13 -6.45 8.51
CA PRO A 7 -14.02 -5.53 8.33
C PRO A 7 -13.39 -5.20 9.70
N PRO A 8 -12.06 -4.99 9.76
CA PRO A 8 -11.36 -4.66 11.00
C PRO A 8 -12.00 -3.45 11.67
N GLN A 9 -12.25 -3.57 12.98
CA GLN A 9 -12.80 -2.51 13.81
C GLN A 9 -11.68 -1.67 14.43
N PHE A 10 -12.02 -0.49 14.94
CA PHE A 10 -11.05 0.39 15.60
C PHE A 10 -10.30 -0.32 16.75
N GLY A 11 -11.00 -1.18 17.50
CA GLY A 11 -10.39 -1.99 18.56
C GLY A 11 -9.31 -2.97 18.06
N ASP A 12 -9.46 -3.49 16.84
CA ASP A 12 -8.45 -4.38 16.22
C ASP A 12 -7.19 -3.60 15.87
N VAL A 13 -7.33 -2.35 15.41
CA VAL A 13 -6.21 -1.45 15.12
C VAL A 13 -5.48 -1.06 16.39
N VAL A 14 -6.21 -0.75 17.47
CA VAL A 14 -5.62 -0.44 18.78
C VAL A 14 -4.89 -1.64 19.36
N SER A 15 -5.46 -2.84 19.25
CA SER A 15 -4.84 -4.09 19.73
C SER A 15 -3.57 -4.43 18.96
N LEU A 16 -3.57 -4.22 17.63
CA LEU A 16 -2.40 -4.34 16.78
C LEU A 16 -1.31 -3.33 17.18
N LEU A 17 -1.70 -2.08 17.43
CA LEU A 17 -0.77 -1.04 17.89
C LEU A 17 -0.16 -1.40 19.25
N ALA A 18 -0.99 -1.85 20.18
CA ALA A 18 -0.56 -2.28 21.52
C ALA A 18 0.39 -3.49 21.45
N TYR A 19 0.12 -4.44 20.55
CA TYR A 19 1.01 -5.57 20.30
C TYR A 19 2.37 -5.13 19.75
N VAL A 20 2.37 -4.22 18.77
CA VAL A 20 3.60 -3.65 18.18
C VAL A 20 4.41 -2.87 19.22
N LEU A 21 3.74 -2.06 20.06
CA LEU A 21 4.37 -1.29 21.13
C LEU A 21 4.84 -2.17 22.30
N GLY A 22 4.16 -3.29 22.57
CA GLY A 22 4.49 -4.23 23.64
C GLY A 22 5.61 -5.21 23.28
N HIS A 23 5.91 -5.39 21.99
CA HIS A 23 6.98 -6.27 21.50
C HIS A 23 7.95 -5.51 20.60
N PRO A 24 8.51 -4.37 21.04
CA PRO A 24 9.26 -3.48 20.18
C PRO A 24 10.47 -4.20 19.59
N HIS A 25 11.12 -5.12 20.31
CA HIS A 25 12.24 -5.92 19.82
C HIS A 25 11.97 -6.65 18.51
N LEU A 26 10.75 -7.18 18.27
CA LEU A 26 10.35 -7.79 16.97
C LEU A 26 10.39 -6.80 15.79
N PHE A 27 10.53 -5.52 16.08
CA PHE A 27 10.40 -4.38 15.17
C PHE A 27 11.49 -3.32 15.37
N ILE A 28 12.43 -3.50 16.31
CA ILE A 28 13.50 -2.55 16.65
C ILE A 28 14.50 -2.59 15.49
N GLY A 29 14.39 -1.57 14.63
CA GLY A 29 15.14 -1.39 13.38
C GLY A 29 14.26 -1.29 12.12
N SER A 30 12.93 -1.48 12.23
CA SER A 30 12.11 -1.90 11.10
C SER A 30 11.04 -0.88 10.70
N THR A 31 10.84 -0.78 9.38
CA THR A 31 9.71 -0.14 8.69
C THR A 31 8.33 -0.54 9.25
N THR A 32 8.22 -1.58 10.08
CA THR A 32 6.95 -2.03 10.68
C THR A 32 6.33 -0.98 11.59
N VAL A 33 7.13 -0.29 12.40
CA VAL A 33 6.62 0.75 13.32
C VAL A 33 6.06 1.91 12.50
N MET A 34 6.77 2.29 11.43
CA MET A 34 6.32 3.33 10.49
C MET A 34 5.03 2.91 9.77
N THR A 35 4.95 1.67 9.27
CA THR A 35 3.76 1.15 8.59
C THR A 35 2.58 0.99 9.54
N SER A 36 2.82 0.56 10.79
CA SER A 36 1.78 0.46 11.81
C SER A 36 1.25 1.84 12.20
N GLY A 37 2.13 2.84 12.35
CA GLY A 37 1.75 4.23 12.54
C GLY A 37 0.94 4.78 11.37
N LEU A 38 1.34 4.48 10.13
CA LEU A 38 0.59 4.85 8.93
C LEU A 38 -0.81 4.23 8.91
N VAL A 39 -0.93 2.93 9.24
CA VAL A 39 -2.23 2.25 9.33
C VAL A 39 -3.10 2.82 10.44
N ALA A 40 -2.51 3.20 11.58
CA ALA A 40 -3.22 3.87 12.66
C ALA A 40 -3.77 5.24 12.22
N VAL A 41 -2.96 6.06 11.54
CA VAL A 41 -3.40 7.33 10.97
C VAL A 41 -4.52 7.12 9.96
N VAL A 42 -4.40 6.13 9.07
CA VAL A 42 -5.48 5.76 8.13
C VAL A 42 -6.75 5.37 8.89
N GLY A 43 -6.63 4.61 9.99
CA GLY A 43 -7.75 4.24 10.85
C GLY A 43 -8.45 5.46 11.45
N VAL A 44 -7.69 6.41 12.00
CA VAL A 44 -8.23 7.67 12.55
C VAL A 44 -8.96 8.48 11.48
N PHE A 45 -8.34 8.67 10.31
CA PHE A 45 -8.98 9.39 9.22
C PHE A 45 -10.23 8.67 8.69
N SER A 46 -10.21 7.33 8.65
CA SER A 46 -11.37 6.53 8.25
C SER A 46 -12.52 6.68 9.24
N ALA A 47 -12.22 6.70 10.54
CA ALA A 47 -13.21 6.93 11.59
C ALA A 47 -13.80 8.35 11.51
N LEU A 48 -12.96 9.38 11.35
CA LEU A 48 -13.40 10.76 11.15
C LEU A 48 -14.27 10.93 9.89
N ALA A 49 -13.92 10.25 8.80
CA ALA A 49 -14.71 10.29 7.58
C ALA A 49 -16.02 9.50 7.70
N ALA A 50 -16.08 8.49 8.58
CA ALA A 50 -17.30 7.70 8.85
C ALA A 50 -18.35 8.48 9.65
N THR A 51 -18.00 9.58 10.32
CA THR A 51 -18.99 10.48 10.97
C THR A 51 -19.69 11.42 9.97
N GLY A 52 -19.56 11.15 8.67
CA GLY A 52 -20.07 11.99 7.59
C GLY A 52 -21.59 11.93 7.44
N GLY A 53 -22.27 13.05 7.70
CA GLY A 53 -23.66 13.33 7.31
C GLY A 53 -23.78 14.66 6.55
N PRO A 54 -25.00 15.12 6.23
CA PRO A 54 -25.22 16.38 5.49
C PRO A 54 -24.57 17.60 6.15
N PHE A 55 -24.36 17.54 7.47
CA PHE A 55 -23.78 18.60 8.30
C PHE A 55 -22.37 18.28 8.80
N ALA A 56 -21.65 17.38 8.14
CA ALA A 56 -20.32 16.97 8.58
C ALA A 56 -19.36 18.18 8.73
N PRO A 57 -18.63 18.28 9.85
CA PRO A 57 -17.69 19.37 10.07
C PRO A 57 -16.61 19.40 8.97
N PRO A 58 -16.00 20.56 8.70
CA PRO A 58 -15.02 20.72 7.61
C PRO A 58 -13.89 19.67 7.66
N LEU A 59 -13.45 19.31 8.87
CA LEU A 59 -12.42 18.29 9.08
C LEU A 59 -12.82 16.93 8.53
N ALA A 60 -14.03 16.43 8.83
CA ALA A 60 -14.52 15.14 8.37
C ALA A 60 -14.63 15.07 6.83
N ARG A 61 -15.11 16.15 6.19
CA ARG A 61 -15.17 16.28 4.73
C ARG A 61 -13.78 16.34 4.09
N GLY A 62 -12.84 17.03 4.73
CA GLY A 62 -11.44 17.07 4.31
C GLY A 62 -10.79 15.70 4.38
N SER A 63 -10.98 14.98 5.49
CA SER A 63 -10.48 13.63 5.70
C SER A 63 -11.01 12.65 4.65
N ASP A 64 -12.30 12.70 4.32
CA ASP A 64 -12.89 11.79 3.33
C ASP A 64 -12.33 12.02 1.92
N ARG A 65 -12.21 13.29 1.49
CA ARG A 65 -11.59 13.63 0.20
C ARG A 65 -10.13 13.20 0.12
N LEU A 66 -9.37 13.47 1.18
CA LEU A 66 -7.97 13.09 1.27
C LEU A 66 -7.82 11.58 1.20
N LEU A 67 -8.61 10.82 1.97
CA LEU A 67 -8.61 9.36 1.93
C LEU A 67 -9.08 8.82 0.58
N GLY A 68 -10.07 9.44 -0.07
CA GLY A 68 -10.51 9.04 -1.40
C GLY A 68 -9.38 9.14 -2.43
N TRP A 69 -8.61 10.23 -2.37
CA TRP A 69 -7.41 10.39 -3.20
C TRP A 69 -6.30 9.40 -2.79
N LEU A 70 -6.00 9.28 -1.51
CA LEU A 70 -4.90 8.44 -1.03
C LEU A 70 -5.19 6.94 -1.12
N ALA A 71 -6.45 6.50 -1.08
CA ALA A 71 -6.83 5.09 -0.94
C ALA A 71 -6.13 4.16 -1.94
N PRO A 72 -6.21 4.35 -3.27
CA PRO A 72 -5.54 3.44 -4.20
C PRO A 72 -4.02 3.49 -4.08
N ARG A 73 -3.43 4.66 -3.74
CA ARG A 73 -1.99 4.85 -3.56
C ARG A 73 -1.48 4.09 -2.34
N LEU A 74 -2.13 4.29 -1.20
CA LEU A 74 -1.82 3.62 0.05
C LEU A 74 -2.07 2.12 -0.03
N ALA A 75 -3.16 1.69 -0.69
CA ALA A 75 -3.45 0.27 -0.86
C ALA A 75 -2.34 -0.45 -1.62
N LEU A 76 -1.82 0.14 -2.70
CA LEU A 76 -0.69 -0.43 -3.45
C LEU A 76 0.62 -0.37 -2.67
N ALA A 77 0.91 0.74 -1.99
CA ALA A 77 2.11 0.86 -1.17
C ALA A 77 2.11 -0.20 -0.06
N LEU A 78 0.99 -0.37 0.64
CA LEU A 78 0.80 -1.41 1.67
C LEU A 78 0.92 -2.81 1.08
N ALA A 79 0.30 -3.09 -0.06
CA ALA A 79 0.37 -4.39 -0.70
C ALA A 79 1.81 -4.76 -1.09
N TRP A 80 2.52 -3.86 -1.78
CA TRP A 80 3.91 -4.07 -2.17
C TRP A 80 4.82 -4.23 -0.95
N PHE A 81 4.61 -3.42 0.07
CA PHE A 81 5.36 -3.48 1.30
C PHE A 81 5.14 -4.80 2.06
N GLY A 82 3.89 -5.21 2.27
CA GLY A 82 3.55 -6.43 2.99
C GLY A 82 4.03 -7.69 2.25
N ILE A 83 3.76 -7.77 0.94
CA ILE A 83 4.21 -8.91 0.11
C ILE A 83 5.74 -8.95 0.04
N GLY A 84 6.37 -7.81 -0.25
CA GLY A 84 7.83 -7.72 -0.35
C GLY A 84 8.54 -8.10 0.95
N SER A 85 8.03 -7.62 2.09
CA SER A 85 8.57 -7.97 3.41
C SER A 85 8.45 -9.46 3.70
N MET A 86 7.32 -10.09 3.34
CA MET A 86 7.11 -11.52 3.54
C MET A 86 8.03 -12.37 2.66
N ILE A 87 8.18 -12.01 1.37
CA ILE A 87 9.09 -12.70 0.46
C ILE A 87 10.53 -12.60 0.97
N LEU A 88 10.99 -11.39 1.31
CA LEU A 88 12.34 -11.17 1.82
C LEU A 88 12.60 -11.95 3.11
N ALA A 89 11.67 -11.92 4.06
CA ALA A 89 11.80 -12.65 5.31
C ALA A 89 11.83 -14.17 5.09
N THR A 90 11.09 -14.68 4.11
CA THR A 90 11.11 -16.10 3.71
C THR A 90 12.45 -16.48 3.09
N GLU A 91 12.99 -15.67 2.19
CA GLU A 91 14.32 -15.90 1.59
C GLU A 91 15.42 -15.89 2.66
N ILE A 92 15.37 -14.95 3.61
CA ILE A 92 16.31 -14.90 4.74
C ILE A 92 16.23 -16.17 5.57
N LEU A 93 15.02 -16.64 5.88
CA LEU A 93 14.81 -17.89 6.60
C LEU A 93 15.41 -19.07 5.85
N ILE A 94 15.05 -19.28 4.58
CA ILE A 94 15.51 -20.43 3.80
C ILE A 94 17.05 -20.45 3.65
N ARG A 95 17.68 -19.28 3.47
CA ARG A 95 19.12 -19.19 3.17
C ARG A 95 20.03 -19.19 4.37
N PHE A 96 19.57 -18.69 5.53
CA PHE A 96 20.45 -18.40 6.65
C PHE A 96 20.03 -19.08 7.96
N HIS A 97 18.94 -19.84 7.99
CA HIS A 97 18.44 -20.42 9.24
C HIS A 97 19.42 -21.40 9.90
N ASP A 98 20.16 -22.18 9.12
CA ASP A 98 21.17 -23.10 9.65
C ASP A 98 22.33 -22.38 10.35
N VAL A 99 22.58 -21.12 10.01
CA VAL A 99 23.69 -20.31 10.54
C VAL A 99 23.21 -19.37 11.65
N PHE A 100 21.99 -18.84 11.54
CA PHE A 100 21.44 -17.85 12.46
C PHE A 100 19.93 -18.08 12.72
N PRO A 101 19.58 -19.15 13.45
CA PRO A 101 18.20 -19.61 13.55
C PRO A 101 17.29 -18.58 14.24
N ASP A 102 17.69 -18.08 15.41
CA ASP A 102 16.85 -17.15 16.19
C ASP A 102 16.54 -15.85 15.44
N GLY A 103 17.55 -15.26 14.79
CA GLY A 103 17.34 -14.01 14.07
C GLY A 103 16.58 -14.18 12.77
N THR A 104 16.75 -15.30 12.08
CA THR A 104 15.96 -15.59 10.86
C THR A 104 14.50 -15.89 11.19
N GLU A 105 14.21 -16.63 12.27
CA GLU A 105 12.85 -16.81 12.77
C GLU A 105 12.20 -15.50 13.17
N MET A 106 12.96 -14.63 13.85
CA MET A 106 12.50 -13.32 14.26
C MET A 106 12.15 -12.45 13.04
N GLN A 107 12.99 -12.45 12.00
CA GLN A 107 12.69 -11.76 10.73
C GLN A 107 11.46 -12.34 10.05
N PHE A 108 11.29 -13.66 10.04
CA PHE A 108 10.11 -14.32 9.48
C PHE A 108 8.82 -13.90 10.20
N ARG A 109 8.82 -13.91 11.54
CA ARG A 109 7.69 -13.41 12.36
C ARG A 109 7.41 -11.93 12.08
N SER A 110 8.46 -11.12 11.91
CA SER A 110 8.33 -9.71 11.52
C SER A 110 7.66 -9.57 10.14
N GLY A 111 8.08 -10.39 9.16
CA GLY A 111 7.47 -10.48 7.82
C GLY A 111 5.97 -10.78 7.85
N ILE A 112 5.55 -11.74 8.68
CA ILE A 112 4.12 -12.03 8.91
C ILE A 112 3.42 -10.79 9.49
N GLY A 113 4.02 -10.13 10.48
CA GLY A 113 3.49 -8.90 11.07
C GLY A 113 3.24 -7.80 10.03
N HIS A 114 4.21 -7.54 9.15
CA HIS A 114 4.05 -6.57 8.05
C HIS A 114 2.91 -6.92 7.10
N LEU A 115 2.81 -8.20 6.73
CA LEU A 115 1.76 -8.66 5.82
C LEU A 115 0.37 -8.48 6.44
N LEU A 116 0.22 -8.78 7.73
CA LEU A 116 -1.03 -8.59 8.47
C LEU A 116 -1.40 -7.10 8.61
N VAL A 117 -0.43 -6.26 8.99
CA VAL A 117 -0.62 -4.79 9.08
C VAL A 117 -1.04 -4.23 7.73
N ALA A 118 -0.38 -4.63 6.64
CA ALA A 118 -0.73 -4.22 5.29
C ALA A 118 -2.16 -4.65 4.92
N ALA A 119 -2.53 -5.91 5.20
CA ALA A 119 -3.86 -6.42 4.94
C ALA A 119 -4.95 -5.64 5.69
N ILE A 120 -4.73 -5.34 6.98
CA ILE A 120 -5.65 -4.53 7.79
C ILE A 120 -5.80 -3.12 7.20
N GLY A 121 -4.69 -2.46 6.87
CA GLY A 121 -4.72 -1.13 6.25
C GLY A 121 -5.51 -1.11 4.93
N ILE A 122 -5.32 -2.12 4.07
CA ILE A 122 -6.08 -2.26 2.82
C ILE A 122 -7.57 -2.49 3.10
N LEU A 123 -7.91 -3.31 4.09
CA LEU A 123 -9.30 -3.56 4.49
C LEU A 123 -9.99 -2.28 4.99
N LEU A 124 -9.29 -1.43 5.75
CA LEU A 124 -9.82 -0.12 6.19
C LEU A 124 -10.07 0.82 5.00
N LEU A 125 -9.28 0.71 3.93
CA LEU A 125 -9.45 1.51 2.71
C LEU A 125 -10.53 0.96 1.78
N ARG A 126 -10.96 -0.31 1.97
CA ARG A 126 -11.89 -1.03 1.08
C ARG A 126 -13.12 -0.24 0.64
N PRO A 127 -13.84 0.52 1.50
CA PRO A 127 -15.01 1.28 1.07
C PRO A 127 -14.70 2.29 -0.04
N ARG A 128 -13.50 2.87 -0.04
CA ARG A 128 -13.01 3.87 -1.00
C ARG A 128 -12.33 3.26 -2.22
N LEU A 129 -11.96 1.99 -2.14
CA LEU A 129 -11.42 1.22 -3.26
C LEU A 129 -12.52 0.61 -4.14
N ARG A 130 -13.72 0.40 -3.59
CA ARG A 130 -14.86 -0.14 -4.32
C ARG A 130 -15.29 0.83 -5.43
N GLY A 131 -15.48 0.29 -6.63
CA GLY A 131 -15.95 1.08 -7.79
C GLY A 131 -14.88 1.92 -8.47
N LEU A 132 -13.62 1.87 -8.02
CA LEU A 132 -12.53 2.50 -8.75
C LEU A 132 -12.34 1.82 -10.11
N THR A 133 -12.18 2.64 -11.15
CA THR A 133 -11.86 2.18 -12.50
C THR A 133 -10.37 1.89 -12.65
N ARG A 134 -9.93 1.37 -13.80
CA ARG A 134 -8.53 0.98 -14.03
C ARG A 134 -7.53 2.14 -13.92
N ARG A 135 -7.94 3.36 -14.30
CA ARG A 135 -7.05 4.52 -14.39
C ARG A 135 -6.49 4.97 -13.03
N PRO A 136 -7.31 5.18 -11.98
CA PRO A 136 -6.80 5.47 -10.62
C PRO A 136 -5.75 4.47 -10.11
N TRP A 137 -5.88 3.19 -10.45
CA TRP A 137 -4.91 2.16 -10.04
C TRP A 137 -3.56 2.28 -10.76
N VAL A 138 -3.56 2.63 -12.05
CA VAL A 138 -2.31 2.87 -12.80
C VAL A 138 -1.64 4.17 -12.34
N GLU A 139 -2.41 5.22 -12.06
CA GLU A 139 -1.89 6.46 -11.45
C GLU A 139 -1.27 6.18 -10.09
N ALA A 140 -1.95 5.37 -9.26
CA ALA A 140 -1.46 5.01 -7.94
C ALA A 140 -0.16 4.19 -7.98
N HIS A 141 0.04 3.35 -9.01
CA HIS A 141 1.31 2.65 -9.20
C HIS A 141 2.49 3.61 -9.43
N PHE A 142 2.31 4.73 -10.15
CA PHE A 142 3.39 5.71 -10.30
C PHE A 142 3.82 6.30 -8.95
N TRP A 143 2.86 6.58 -8.07
CA TRP A 143 3.15 7.07 -6.72
C TRP A 143 3.86 6.05 -5.86
N ALA A 144 3.39 4.80 -5.88
CA ALA A 144 4.04 3.70 -5.16
C ALA A 144 5.49 3.48 -5.66
N LEU A 145 5.70 3.51 -6.98
CA LEU A 145 7.03 3.39 -7.59
C LEU A 145 7.94 4.57 -7.22
N ALA A 146 7.43 5.80 -7.23
CA ALA A 146 8.21 6.96 -6.82
C ALA A 146 8.62 6.87 -5.34
N TYR A 147 7.70 6.49 -4.45
CA TYR A 147 7.98 6.28 -3.03
C TYR A 147 9.05 5.21 -2.80
N LEU A 148 8.92 4.05 -3.46
CA LEU A 148 9.89 2.96 -3.36
C LEU A 148 11.24 3.34 -3.94
N THR A 149 11.26 4.04 -5.09
CA THR A 149 12.49 4.55 -5.70
C THR A 149 13.22 5.49 -4.75
N ILE A 150 12.50 6.40 -4.08
CA ILE A 150 13.10 7.28 -3.08
C ILE A 150 13.73 6.47 -1.94
N HIS A 151 13.03 5.46 -1.43
CA HIS A 151 13.58 4.61 -0.36
C HIS A 151 14.82 3.85 -0.81
N VAL A 152 14.80 3.26 -2.00
CA VAL A 152 15.93 2.47 -2.53
C VAL A 152 17.12 3.35 -2.91
N MET A 153 16.89 4.51 -3.54
CA MET A 153 17.97 5.35 -4.06
C MET A 153 18.56 6.29 -3.02
N LEU A 154 17.72 6.96 -2.23
CA LEU A 154 18.17 7.99 -1.29
C LEU A 154 18.37 7.45 0.11
N LEU A 155 17.42 6.66 0.62
CA LEU A 155 17.47 6.19 1.99
C LEU A 155 18.33 4.93 2.17
N THR A 156 18.63 4.21 1.08
CA THR A 156 19.43 2.96 1.02
C THR A 156 19.23 2.13 2.28
N PRO A 157 18.14 1.34 2.34
CA PRO A 157 17.73 0.72 3.59
C PRO A 157 18.88 -0.11 4.18
N PRO A 158 19.15 -0.03 5.49
CA PRO A 158 20.34 -0.64 6.10
C PRO A 158 20.41 -2.16 5.91
N TRP A 159 19.28 -2.82 5.62
CA TRP A 159 19.22 -4.24 5.30
C TRP A 159 19.71 -4.60 3.89
N PHE A 160 19.95 -3.63 2.99
CA PHE A 160 20.57 -3.89 1.69
C PHE A 160 21.96 -4.47 1.86
N ASP A 161 22.69 -4.03 2.89
CA ASP A 161 24.06 -4.45 3.15
C ASP A 161 24.16 -5.69 4.06
N PHE A 162 23.05 -6.43 4.19
CA PHE A 162 23.07 -7.69 4.92
C PHE A 162 24.10 -8.63 4.27
N MET A 163 25.09 -9.08 5.07
CA MET A 163 26.20 -9.92 4.61
C MET A 163 27.02 -9.32 3.46
N PHE A 164 27.20 -7.99 3.43
CA PHE A 164 28.00 -7.27 2.42
C PHE A 164 27.46 -7.38 0.97
N GLN A 165 26.17 -7.66 0.81
CA GLN A 165 25.53 -7.81 -0.50
C GLN A 165 24.91 -6.51 -1.03
N GLY A 166 25.26 -5.35 -0.45
CA GLY A 166 24.66 -4.05 -0.73
C GLY A 166 24.50 -3.72 -2.21
N GLU A 167 25.57 -3.85 -3.00
CA GLU A 167 25.55 -3.50 -4.43
C GLU A 167 24.67 -4.43 -5.26
N LEU A 168 24.73 -5.74 -5.00
CA LEU A 168 23.93 -6.74 -5.71
C LEU A 168 22.44 -6.52 -5.43
N VAL A 169 22.07 -6.36 -4.15
CA VAL A 169 20.69 -6.11 -3.73
C VAL A 169 20.18 -4.80 -4.32
N ARG A 170 21.01 -3.75 -4.35
CA ARG A 170 20.65 -2.47 -4.95
C ARG A 170 20.43 -2.56 -6.46
N GLY A 171 21.30 -3.27 -7.18
CA GLY A 171 21.15 -3.49 -8.62
C GLY A 171 19.85 -4.24 -8.96
N VAL A 172 19.54 -5.30 -8.21
CA VAL A 172 18.28 -6.06 -8.38
C VAL A 172 17.06 -5.18 -8.07
N ALA A 173 17.11 -4.39 -7.00
CA ALA A 173 16.03 -3.47 -6.65
C ALA A 173 15.81 -2.39 -7.73
N GLN A 174 16.89 -1.81 -8.25
CA GLN A 174 16.87 -0.85 -9.36
C GLN A 174 16.26 -1.46 -10.62
N GLY A 175 16.72 -2.64 -11.03
CA GLY A 175 16.18 -3.34 -12.21
C GLY A 175 14.70 -3.65 -12.09
N SER A 176 14.28 -4.10 -10.90
CA SER A 176 12.86 -4.39 -10.60
C SER A 176 11.99 -3.13 -10.68
N LEU A 177 12.46 -2.01 -10.11
CA LEU A 177 11.78 -0.72 -10.19
C LEU A 177 11.67 -0.21 -11.64
N ALA A 178 12.75 -0.34 -12.43
CA ALA A 178 12.75 0.04 -13.84
C ALA A 178 11.77 -0.80 -14.66
N GLY A 179 11.75 -2.11 -14.46
CA GLY A 179 10.79 -3.02 -15.12
C GLY A 179 9.35 -2.70 -14.75
N ALA A 180 9.06 -2.48 -13.46
CA ALA A 180 7.74 -2.11 -12.98
C ALA A 180 7.28 -0.74 -13.54
N LEU A 181 8.19 0.24 -13.65
CA LEU A 181 7.92 1.53 -14.28
C LEU A 181 7.58 1.37 -15.76
N ALA A 182 8.39 0.62 -16.51
CA ALA A 182 8.15 0.38 -17.93
C ALA A 182 6.79 -0.30 -18.17
N PHE A 183 6.45 -1.30 -17.35
CA PHE A 183 5.15 -1.96 -17.41
C PHE A 183 4.01 -1.00 -17.07
N ASN A 184 4.17 -0.14 -16.05
CA ASN A 184 3.14 0.83 -15.67
C ASN A 184 2.93 1.91 -16.74
N VAL A 185 4.00 2.36 -17.42
CA VAL A 185 3.92 3.26 -18.59
C VAL A 185 3.19 2.59 -19.75
N TYR A 186 3.48 1.32 -20.03
CA TYR A 186 2.76 0.54 -21.03
C TYR A 186 1.25 0.47 -20.73
N LEU A 187 0.88 0.17 -19.48
CA LEU A 187 -0.52 0.13 -19.06
C LEU A 187 -1.19 1.52 -19.18
N TRP A 188 -0.49 2.58 -18.80
CA TRP A 188 -0.96 3.96 -18.93
C TRP A 188 -1.30 4.31 -20.38
N TRP A 189 -0.41 4.01 -21.32
CA TRP A 189 -0.66 4.23 -22.74
C TRP A 189 -1.82 3.40 -23.28
N ARG A 190 -1.92 2.12 -22.89
CA ARG A 190 -3.04 1.24 -23.32
C ARG A 190 -4.40 1.75 -22.82
N LEU A 191 -4.46 2.30 -21.61
CA LEU A 191 -5.67 2.91 -21.05
C LEU A 191 -6.01 4.25 -21.72
N GLY A 192 -5.00 5.05 -22.07
CA GLY A 192 -5.19 6.29 -22.84
C GLY A 192 -5.77 6.04 -24.22
N LEU A 193 -5.30 5.00 -24.91
CA LEU A 193 -5.75 4.61 -26.26
C LEU A 193 -7.18 4.00 -26.30
N THR A 194 -7.67 3.46 -25.19
CA THR A 194 -9.03 2.90 -25.11
C THR A 194 -10.07 3.95 -24.71
N SER A 195 -9.67 4.97 -23.95
CA SER A 195 -10.55 6.09 -23.55
C SER A 195 -10.87 7.03 -24.70
N SER A 196 -9.97 7.16 -25.69
CA SER A 196 -10.16 8.00 -26.89
C SER A 196 -11.02 7.35 -28.00
N ARG A 197 -11.40 6.07 -27.86
CA ARG A 197 -12.27 5.35 -28.82
C ARG A 197 -13.77 5.46 -28.52
N LEU A 198 -14.18 6.21 -27.48
CA LEU A 198 -15.58 6.39 -27.07
C LEU A 198 -16.08 7.83 -27.21
N LEU A 199 -15.81 8.48 -28.34
CA LEU A 199 -16.61 9.62 -28.79
C LEU A 199 -17.41 9.21 -30.03
N PRO A 200 -18.64 8.69 -29.89
CA PRO A 200 -19.62 8.93 -30.93
C PRO A 200 -19.94 10.41 -30.86
N LEU A 201 -19.50 11.17 -31.87
CA LEU A 201 -20.02 12.50 -32.18
C LEU A 201 -21.54 12.35 -32.29
N ARG A 202 -22.28 12.68 -31.22
CA ARG A 202 -23.74 12.74 -31.26
C ARG A 202 -24.07 14.07 -31.94
N PRO A 203 -24.61 14.08 -33.18
CA PRO A 203 -24.97 15.33 -33.81
C PRO A 203 -26.04 16.02 -32.96
N LEU A 204 -25.81 17.30 -32.67
CA LEU A 204 -26.78 18.19 -32.04
C LEU A 204 -28.04 18.19 -32.91
N ARG A 205 -29.17 17.69 -32.39
CA ARG A 205 -30.47 17.90 -33.04
C ARG A 205 -30.82 19.39 -32.93
N PRO A 206 -31.11 20.09 -34.03
CA PRO A 206 -31.63 21.45 -33.96
C PRO A 206 -33.04 21.40 -33.35
N THR A 207 -33.22 22.08 -32.23
CA THR A 207 -34.54 22.39 -31.68
C THR A 207 -35.10 23.56 -32.48
N THR A 208 -36.06 23.29 -33.37
CA THR A 208 -36.92 24.35 -33.91
C THR A 208 -38.00 24.68 -32.88
N PRO A 209 -38.14 25.94 -32.45
CA PRO A 209 -39.31 26.37 -31.69
C PRO A 209 -40.50 26.56 -32.63
N ARG A 210 -41.67 26.05 -32.24
CA ARG A 210 -42.98 26.50 -32.71
C ARG A 210 -43.64 27.29 -31.59
#